data_AF-A0A6J2XKC9-F1
#
_entry.id   AF-A0A6J2XKC9-F1
#
_cell.length_a   1.000
_cell.length_b   1.000
_cell.length_c   1.000
_cell.angle_alpha   90.00
_cell.angle_beta   90.00
_cell.angle_gamma   90.00
#
_symmetry.space_group_name_H-M   'P 1'
#
loop_
_entity.id
_entity.type
_entity.pdbx_description
1 polymer ?
#
loop_
_entity_poly.entity_id
_entity_poly.type
_entity_poly.pdbx_seq_one_letter_code
_entity_poly.pdbx_strand_id
1 'polypeptide(L)'
;MLISRGASTLRILKTLSKNGVHFKQAVRNSGHDFYYRSAIPEHKKSVILRAEIVQGLVWWWILWHLWTEPDHVFGEFGEYPDPSKWSDEELGIPEEL
;
A
#
# COMPACT_ATOMS: atom_id res chain seq x y z
N MET A 1 47.44 7.59 48.54
CA MET A 1 46.57 8.04 47.42
C MET A 1 46.81 7.29 46.10
N LEU A 2 47.80 6.38 45.96
CA LEU A 2 48.04 5.65 44.70
C LEU A 2 47.06 4.50 44.40
N ILE A 3 46.39 3.93 45.40
CA ILE A 3 45.58 2.71 45.22
C ILE A 3 44.23 3.00 44.53
N SER A 4 43.64 4.18 44.73
CA SER A 4 42.30 4.48 44.17
C SER A 4 42.31 4.71 42.66
N ARG A 5 43.42 5.22 42.11
CA ARG A 5 43.59 5.43 40.67
C ARG A 5 44.00 4.16 39.91
N GLY A 6 44.65 3.20 40.58
CA GLY A 6 45.02 1.91 39.97
C GLY A 6 43.82 0.99 39.73
N ALA A 7 42.82 1.00 40.61
CA ALA A 7 41.62 0.19 40.42
C ALA A 7 40.75 0.67 39.24
N SER A 8 40.73 1.98 38.99
CA SER A 8 39.95 2.58 37.89
C SER A 8 40.61 2.32 36.52
N THR A 9 41.94 2.41 36.42
CA THR A 9 42.68 2.08 35.18
C THR A 9 42.57 0.60 34.81
N LEU A 10 42.63 -0.31 35.79
CA LEU A 10 42.44 -1.75 35.57
C LEU A 10 41.03 -2.10 35.10
N ARG A 11 40.00 -1.41 35.60
CA ARG A 11 38.61 -1.58 35.13
C ARG A 11 38.49 -1.12 33.68
N ILE A 12 39.05 0.04 33.33
CA ILE A 12 39.02 0.56 31.95
C ILE A 12 39.74 -0.40 31.00
N LEU A 13 40.94 -0.89 31.36
CA LEU A 13 41.67 -1.89 30.59
C LEU A 13 40.88 -3.19 30.39
N LYS A 14 40.19 -3.68 31.42
CA LYS A 14 39.33 -4.87 31.32
C LYS A 14 38.11 -4.62 30.42
N THR A 15 37.59 -3.40 30.38
CA THR A 15 36.46 -3.04 29.52
C THR A 15 36.91 -2.87 28.07
N LEU A 16 38.11 -2.32 27.85
CA LEU A 16 38.73 -2.16 26.53
C LEU A 16 39.11 -3.53 25.92
N SER A 17 39.63 -4.46 26.74
CA SER A 17 39.96 -5.82 26.31
C SER A 17 38.72 -6.67 26.00
N LYS A 18 37.63 -6.48 26.75
CA LYS A 18 36.34 -7.15 26.46
C LYS A 18 35.65 -6.57 25.23
N ASN A 19 35.77 -5.26 25.02
CA ASN A 19 35.31 -4.59 23.81
C ASN A 19 36.45 -4.57 22.76
N GLY A 20 37.01 -5.74 22.45
CA GLY A 20 37.83 -5.90 21.25
C GLY A 20 37.09 -5.23 20.10
N VAL A 21 37.81 -4.41 19.33
CA VAL A 21 37.28 -3.46 18.35
C VAL A 21 36.43 -4.17 17.30
N HIS A 22 35.20 -4.51 17.65
CA HIS A 22 34.15 -4.82 16.71
C HIS A 22 33.74 -3.48 16.15
N PHE A 23 34.46 -3.05 15.12
CA PHE A 23 33.95 -2.06 14.19
C PHE A 23 32.64 -2.65 13.65
N LYS A 24 31.52 -2.35 14.31
CA LYS A 24 30.20 -2.68 13.80
C LYS A 24 30.03 -1.81 12.58
N GLN A 25 30.49 -2.31 11.44
CA GLN A 25 30.26 -1.68 10.16
C GLN A 25 28.76 -1.46 10.07
N ALA A 26 28.35 -0.19 9.88
CA ALA A 26 26.94 0.15 9.79
C ALA A 26 26.34 -0.72 8.68
N VAL A 27 25.37 -1.56 9.03
CA VAL A 27 24.68 -2.40 8.06
C VAL A 27 23.98 -1.46 7.08
N ARG A 28 24.49 -1.40 5.85
CA ARG A 28 23.93 -0.54 4.82
C ARG A 28 22.71 -1.24 4.22
N ASN A 29 21.53 -0.92 4.75
CA ASN A 29 20.24 -1.42 4.25
C ASN A 29 19.83 -0.85 2.87
N SER A 30 20.78 -0.32 2.10
CA SER A 30 20.54 0.35 0.82
C SER A 30 20.80 -0.54 -0.40
N GLY A 31 20.98 -1.85 -0.21
CA GLY A 31 21.08 -2.80 -1.32
C GLY A 31 19.69 -3.17 -1.82
N HIS A 32 19.49 -3.11 -3.13
CA HIS A 32 18.33 -3.71 -3.79
C HIS A 32 18.77 -5.00 -4.48
N ASP A 33 17.89 -6.00 -4.51
CA ASP A 33 18.19 -7.25 -5.20
C ASP A 33 18.21 -7.01 -6.72
N PHE A 34 19.29 -7.44 -7.39
CA PHE A 34 19.45 -7.32 -8.83
C PHE A 34 19.54 -8.69 -9.47
N TYR A 35 18.76 -8.91 -10.52
CA TYR A 35 18.70 -10.18 -11.23
C TYR A 35 18.88 -9.91 -12.73
N TYR A 36 19.78 -10.63 -13.39
CA TYR A 36 20.00 -10.52 -14.83
C TYR A 36 19.79 -11.86 -15.52
N ARG A 37 18.78 -11.92 -16.40
CA ARG A 37 18.42 -13.13 -17.17
C ARG A 37 18.17 -14.38 -16.31
N SER A 38 17.75 -14.18 -15.05
CA SER A 38 17.37 -15.24 -14.13
C SER A 38 15.93 -15.06 -13.68
N ALA A 39 15.29 -16.15 -13.26
CA ALA A 39 14.00 -16.08 -12.59
C ALA A 39 14.12 -15.24 -11.32
N ILE A 40 13.12 -14.40 -11.07
CA ILE A 40 13.03 -13.60 -9.85
C ILE A 40 12.66 -14.58 -8.71
N PRO A 41 13.41 -14.60 -7.59
CA PRO A 41 13.04 -15.43 -6.47
C PRO A 41 11.72 -14.95 -5.86
N GLU A 42 11.02 -15.85 -5.20
CA GLU A 42 9.74 -15.54 -4.55
C GLU A 42 9.93 -14.37 -3.56
N HIS A 43 9.02 -13.39 -3.65
CA HIS A 43 9.01 -12.28 -2.69
C HIS A 43 8.78 -12.80 -1.27
N LYS A 44 9.22 -12.02 -0.27
CA LYS A 44 8.97 -12.35 1.14
C LYS A 44 7.47 -12.62 1.35
N LYS A 45 7.13 -13.71 2.03
CA LYS A 45 5.74 -14.09 2.33
C LYS A 45 4.90 -12.96 2.95
N SER A 46 5.54 -12.09 3.73
CA SER A 46 4.88 -10.91 4.31
C SER A 46 4.48 -9.87 3.26
N VAL A 47 5.23 -9.72 2.18
CA VAL A 47 4.90 -8.82 1.07
C VAL A 47 3.73 -9.39 0.27
N ILE A 48 3.76 -10.70 -0.02
CA ILE A 48 2.68 -11.39 -0.72
C ILE A 48 1.37 -11.29 0.08
N LEU A 49 1.41 -11.63 1.38
CA LEU A 49 0.25 -11.54 2.26
C LEU A 49 -0.33 -10.11 2.32
N ARG A 50 0.53 -9.09 2.39
CA ARG A 50 0.08 -7.69 2.36
C ARG A 50 -0.57 -7.33 1.03
N ALA A 51 -0.01 -7.80 -0.08
CA ALA A 51 -0.60 -7.59 -1.39
C ALA A 51 -1.99 -8.24 -1.51
N GLU A 52 -2.14 -9.48 -1.01
CA GLU A 52 -3.41 -10.20 -0.99
C GLU A 52 -4.46 -9.51 -0.11
N ILE A 53 -4.07 -9.01 1.07
CA ILE A 53 -4.98 -8.24 1.94
C ILE A 53 -5.47 -6.97 1.24
N VAL A 54 -4.56 -6.21 0.61
CA VAL A 54 -4.93 -5.00 -0.13
C VAL A 54 -5.87 -5.33 -1.29
N GLN A 55 -5.55 -6.38 -2.06
CA GLN A 55 -6.40 -6.86 -3.15
C GLN A 55 -7.80 -7.25 -2.64
N GLY A 56 -7.87 -7.99 -1.54
CA GLY A 56 -9.13 -8.42 -0.93
C GLY A 56 -9.97 -7.24 -0.44
N LEU A 57 -9.35 -6.24 0.19
CA LEU A 57 -10.03 -5.03 0.65
C LEU A 57 -10.59 -4.21 -0.51
N VAL A 58 -9.83 -4.06 -1.60
CA VAL A 58 -10.29 -3.33 -2.80
C VAL A 58 -11.49 -4.03 -3.43
N TRP A 59 -11.42 -5.35 -3.64
CA TRP A 59 -12.54 -6.09 -4.23
C TRP A 59 -13.76 -6.14 -3.33
N TRP A 60 -13.56 -6.32 -2.03
CA TRP A 60 -14.66 -6.24 -1.07
C TRP A 60 -15.33 -4.86 -1.14
N TRP A 61 -14.57 -3.77 -1.17
CA TRP A 61 -15.11 -2.41 -1.27
C TRP A 61 -15.92 -2.19 -2.54
N ILE A 62 -15.40 -2.63 -3.70
CA ILE A 62 -16.08 -2.53 -4.99
C ILE A 62 -17.40 -3.30 -4.96
N LEU A 63 -17.36 -4.58 -4.56
CA LEU A 63 -18.54 -5.44 -4.56
C LEU A 63 -19.58 -4.96 -3.55
N TRP A 64 -19.14 -4.45 -2.41
CA TRP A 64 -20.01 -3.84 -1.41
C TRP A 64 -20.75 -2.63 -1.97
N HIS A 65 -20.04 -1.66 -2.57
CA HIS A 65 -20.67 -0.46 -3.12
C HIS A 65 -21.52 -0.74 -4.35
N LEU A 66 -21.16 -1.74 -5.15
CA LEU A 66 -21.98 -2.18 -6.27
C LEU A 66 -23.31 -2.77 -5.79
N TRP A 67 -23.36 -3.36 -4.59
CA TRP A 67 -24.60 -3.86 -3.99
C TRP A 67 -25.40 -2.77 -3.25
N THR A 68 -24.74 -1.92 -2.47
CA THR A 68 -25.43 -0.91 -1.65
C THR A 68 -25.85 0.32 -2.44
N GLU A 69 -25.07 0.71 -3.45
CA GLU A 69 -25.26 1.93 -4.23
C GLU A 69 -25.06 1.65 -5.75
N PRO A 70 -25.89 0.76 -6.34
CA PRO A 70 -25.77 0.37 -7.75
C PRO A 70 -26.00 1.53 -8.73
N ASP A 71 -26.69 2.57 -8.28
CA ASP A 71 -27.13 3.72 -9.07
C ASP A 71 -25.96 4.49 -9.70
N HIS A 72 -24.79 4.52 -9.06
CA HIS A 72 -23.58 5.13 -9.63
C HIS A 72 -23.07 4.42 -10.89
N VAL A 73 -23.43 3.14 -11.06
CA VAL A 73 -23.01 2.33 -12.22
C VAL A 73 -24.13 2.23 -13.25
N PHE A 74 -25.37 1.99 -12.82
CA PHE A 74 -26.51 1.81 -13.72
C PHE A 74 -27.23 3.11 -14.10
N GLY A 75 -26.97 4.20 -13.38
CA GLY A 75 -27.63 5.50 -13.53
C GLY A 75 -28.61 5.77 -12.40
N GLU A 76 -28.58 6.98 -11.83
CA GLU A 76 -29.51 7.41 -10.78
C GLU A 76 -30.95 7.56 -11.28
N PHE A 77 -31.11 7.88 -12.57
CA PHE A 77 -32.40 8.11 -13.18
C PHE A 77 -32.91 6.79 -13.77
N GLY A 78 -33.85 6.13 -13.07
CA GLY A 78 -34.28 4.76 -13.36
C GLY A 78 -34.68 4.49 -14.82
N GLU A 79 -35.65 5.25 -15.37
CA GLU A 79 -36.01 5.16 -16.79
C GLU A 79 -35.52 6.42 -17.52
N TYR A 80 -34.63 6.22 -18.50
CA TYR A 80 -34.21 7.31 -19.37
C TYR A 80 -35.38 7.72 -20.26
N PRO A 81 -35.69 9.02 -20.39
CA PRO A 81 -36.84 9.46 -21.17
C PRO A 81 -36.66 9.08 -22.64
N ASP A 82 -37.67 8.41 -23.18
CA ASP A 82 -37.74 8.07 -24.60
C ASP A 82 -38.35 9.25 -25.38
N PRO A 83 -37.59 9.94 -26.25
CA PRO A 83 -38.07 11.11 -26.98
C PRO A 83 -39.25 10.80 -27.90
N SER A 84 -39.42 9.55 -28.33
CA SER A 84 -40.54 9.15 -29.20
C SER A 84 -41.89 9.09 -28.47
N LYS A 85 -41.90 9.16 -27.13
CA LYS A 85 -43.13 9.20 -26.33
C LYS A 85 -43.63 10.63 -26.06
N TRP A 86 -42.85 11.66 -26.39
CA TRP A 86 -43.25 13.05 -26.21
C TRP A 86 -44.30 13.42 -27.26
N SER A 87 -45.38 14.08 -26.83
CA SER A 87 -46.42 14.50 -27.77
C SER A 87 -45.96 15.71 -28.57
N ASP A 88 -46.48 15.84 -29.79
CA ASP A 88 -46.19 16.99 -30.65
C ASP A 88 -46.61 18.32 -30.00
N GLU A 89 -47.66 18.30 -29.16
CA GLU A 89 -48.08 19.44 -28.33
C GLU A 89 -47.00 19.87 -27.31
N GLU A 90 -46.38 18.93 -26.59
CA GLU A 90 -45.30 19.21 -25.63
C GLU A 90 -44.03 19.71 -26.31
N LEU A 91 -43.80 19.27 -27.55
CA LEU A 91 -42.68 19.69 -28.38
C LEU A 91 -42.94 20.99 -29.15
N GLY A 92 -44.16 21.52 -29.10
CA GLY A 92 -44.55 22.74 -29.82
C GLY A 92 -44.54 22.56 -31.35
N ILE A 93 -44.72 21.33 -31.83
CA ILE A 93 -44.80 21.03 -33.26
C ILE A 93 -46.22 21.36 -33.72
N PRO A 94 -46.40 22.25 -34.70
CA PRO A 94 -47.73 22.61 -35.18
C PRO A 94 -48.40 21.39 -35.83
N GLU A 95 -49.69 21.18 -35.54
CA GLU A 95 -50.49 20.09 -36.12
C GLU A 95 -50.78 20.28 -37.63
N GLU A 96 -50.34 21.40 -38.22
CA GLU A 96 -50.75 21.83 -39.57
C GLU A 96 -49.74 21.45 -40.68
N LEU A 97 -50.17 20.54 -41.55
CA LEU A 97 -49.88 20.49 -42.99
C LEU A 97 -51.18 20.31 -43.78
#